data_AF-A0A1Y5EHB7-F1
#
_entry.id   AF-A0A1Y5EHB7-F1
#
_cell.length_a   1.000
_cell.length_b   1.000
_cell.length_c   1.000
_cell.angle_alpha   90.00
_cell.angle_beta   90.00
_cell.angle_gamma   90.00
#
_symmetry.space_group_name_H-M   'P 1'
#
loop_
_entity.id
_entity.type
_entity.pdbx_description
1 polymer ?
#
loop_
_entity_poly.entity_id
_entity_poly.type
_entity_poly.pdbx_seq_one_letter_code
_entity_poly.pdbx_strand_id
1 'polypeptide(L)'
;MSNVSSSVGIGGEFNATKNPPIFLWLYFPPVMIAASLILRVSNPDFYYSYMEGELGIVENATVLLLLPAFLFALSAFIMARSLNNPLLLGWILLNTIGCFYFMGEEASWGQHWFGWSNEGIFADHPRGETNIHNTNHWFDQKPKVLVEFWTMIGGIIVPAWLWIKSRKLTASSSNIWYWIWPTYVCFPTAVICLIVKNIERGRQSFHLDFAPPFDIRFSEPQEYYFGLFFLIYMLSLFLRVRQEKQSQSNI
;
A
#
# COMPACT_ATOMS: atom_id res chain seq x y z
N MET A 1 -42.74 -36.39 16.47
CA MET A 1 -42.81 -34.97 16.06
C MET A 1 -41.55 -34.29 16.55
N SER A 2 -40.74 -33.88 15.58
CA SER A 2 -39.49 -33.15 15.70
C SER A 2 -39.71 -31.77 16.31
N ASN A 3 -38.89 -31.35 17.26
CA ASN A 3 -38.64 -29.93 17.48
C ASN A 3 -37.14 -29.66 17.34
N VAL A 4 -36.86 -29.01 16.22
CA VAL A 4 -35.56 -28.58 15.74
C VAL A 4 -35.06 -27.43 16.62
N SER A 5 -33.80 -27.55 17.00
CA SER A 5 -32.99 -26.50 17.60
C SER A 5 -32.84 -25.32 16.64
N SER A 6 -33.09 -24.10 17.12
CA SER A 6 -32.66 -22.87 16.47
C SER A 6 -31.81 -22.06 17.44
N SER A 7 -30.63 -22.60 17.78
CA SER A 7 -29.52 -21.75 18.21
C SER A 7 -29.10 -20.93 17.00
N VAL A 8 -29.60 -19.70 16.93
CA VAL A 8 -29.09 -18.66 16.05
C VAL A 8 -27.65 -18.39 16.48
N GLY A 9 -26.72 -19.10 15.84
CA GLY A 9 -25.29 -18.93 16.00
C GLY A 9 -24.84 -17.62 15.34
N ILE A 10 -25.08 -16.50 16.02
CA ILE A 10 -24.28 -15.28 15.82
C ILE A 10 -22.96 -15.54 16.53
N GLY A 11 -22.01 -16.10 15.78
CA GLY A 11 -20.72 -16.49 16.35
C GLY A 11 -19.96 -17.45 15.44
N GLY A 12 -20.02 -17.24 14.13
CA GLY A 12 -19.10 -17.91 13.21
C GLY A 12 -17.73 -17.27 13.33
N GLU A 13 -16.97 -17.72 14.34
CA GLU A 13 -15.58 -17.38 14.61
C GLU A 13 -14.81 -17.19 13.29
N PHE A 14 -14.37 -15.95 13.06
CA PHE A 14 -13.15 -15.73 12.30
C PHE A 14 -12.06 -16.46 13.07
N ASN A 15 -11.76 -17.71 12.70
CA ASN A 15 -10.56 -18.38 13.18
C ASN A 15 -9.40 -17.47 12.76
N ALA A 16 -8.84 -16.77 13.74
CA ALA A 16 -8.11 -15.53 13.54
C ALA A 16 -6.94 -15.75 12.58
N THR A 17 -7.06 -15.26 11.35
CA THR A 17 -5.90 -14.69 10.68
C THR A 17 -5.34 -13.67 11.65
N LYS A 18 -4.11 -13.84 12.15
CA LYS A 18 -3.48 -12.74 12.88
C LYS A 18 -3.38 -11.60 11.88
N ASN A 19 -4.28 -10.64 11.98
CA ASN A 19 -4.23 -9.45 11.18
C ASN A 19 -3.02 -8.63 11.60
N PRO A 20 -2.56 -7.71 10.74
CA PRO A 20 -1.70 -6.64 11.19
C PRO A 20 -2.25 -5.98 12.47
N PRO A 21 -1.39 -5.46 13.38
CA PRO A 21 -1.84 -4.78 14.58
C PRO A 21 -2.83 -3.65 14.26
N ILE A 22 -3.90 -3.51 15.05
CA ILE A 22 -4.98 -2.53 14.78
C ILE A 22 -4.46 -1.09 14.68
N PHE A 23 -3.44 -0.74 15.46
CA PHE A 23 -2.81 0.58 15.38
C PHE A 23 -2.28 0.89 13.98
N LEU A 24 -1.71 -0.10 13.27
CA LEU A 24 -1.07 0.09 11.98
C LEU A 24 -2.07 0.29 10.84
N TRP A 25 -3.18 -0.46 10.82
CA TRP A 25 -4.08 -0.44 9.66
C TRP A 25 -5.34 0.39 9.86
N LEU A 26 -5.78 0.60 11.11
CA LEU A 26 -6.99 1.38 11.40
C LEU A 26 -6.66 2.81 11.83
N TYR A 27 -5.76 2.97 12.79
CA TYR A 27 -5.49 4.28 13.40
C TYR A 27 -4.38 5.06 12.70
N PHE A 28 -3.31 4.39 12.27
CA PHE A 28 -2.17 5.06 11.63
C PHE A 28 -2.55 5.82 10.35
N PRO A 29 -3.31 5.26 9.38
CA PRO A 29 -3.64 5.99 8.16
C PRO A 29 -4.35 7.34 8.39
N PRO A 30 -5.45 7.45 9.19
CA PRO A 30 -6.11 8.73 9.44
C PRO A 30 -5.30 9.66 10.36
N VAL A 31 -4.49 9.12 11.28
CA VAL A 31 -3.60 9.94 12.12
C VAL A 31 -2.56 10.65 11.26
N MET A 32 -2.00 10.00 10.24
CA MET A 32 -0.97 10.60 9.39
C MET A 32 -1.50 11.75 8.53
N ILE A 33 -2.68 11.62 7.93
CA ILE A 33 -3.29 12.75 7.19
C ILE A 33 -3.65 13.89 8.14
N ALA A 34 -4.20 13.57 9.33
CA ALA A 34 -4.53 14.59 10.33
C ALA A 34 -3.28 15.33 10.81
N ALA A 35 -2.19 14.62 11.11
CA ALA A 35 -0.91 15.20 11.51
C ALA A 35 -0.34 16.11 10.41
N SER A 36 -0.38 15.66 9.16
CA SER A 36 0.06 16.47 8.00
C SER A 36 -0.75 17.76 7.88
N LEU A 37 -2.08 17.70 7.97
CA LEU A 37 -2.96 18.87 7.93
C LEU A 37 -2.75 19.81 9.13
N ILE A 38 -2.58 19.27 10.34
CA ILE A 38 -2.30 20.07 11.54
C ILE A 38 -0.96 20.80 11.38
N LEU A 39 0.07 20.12 10.89
CA LEU A 39 1.38 20.71 10.66
C LEU A 39 1.32 21.82 9.60
N ARG A 40 0.58 21.57 8.51
CA ARG A 40 0.31 22.56 7.46
C ARG A 40 -0.30 23.85 8.01
N VAL A 41 -1.24 23.76 8.95
CA VAL A 41 -1.92 24.91 9.54
C VAL A 41 -1.09 25.59 10.62
N SER A 42 -0.43 24.80 11.48
CA SER A 42 0.27 25.31 12.66
C SER A 42 1.69 25.80 12.38
N ASN A 43 2.37 25.25 11.36
CA ASN A 43 3.73 25.63 10.98
C ASN A 43 3.94 25.49 9.45
N PRO A 44 3.38 26.42 8.65
CA PRO A 44 3.43 26.35 7.20
C PRO A 44 4.86 26.45 6.64
N ASP A 45 5.74 27.24 7.28
CA ASP A 45 7.14 27.37 6.85
C ASP A 45 7.90 26.04 6.98
N PHE A 46 7.70 25.34 8.10
CA PHE A 46 8.25 23.99 8.27
C PHE A 46 7.68 23.03 7.24
N TYR A 47 6.36 23.08 7.01
CA TYR A 47 5.70 22.22 6.05
C TYR A 47 6.30 22.38 4.64
N TYR A 48 6.39 23.61 4.13
CA TYR A 48 6.94 23.84 2.80
C TYR A 48 8.43 23.52 2.70
N SER A 49 9.19 23.70 3.77
CA SER A 49 10.66 23.50 3.75
C SER A 49 11.07 22.03 3.91
N TYR A 50 10.26 21.22 4.60
CA TYR A 50 10.65 19.87 5.02
C TYR A 50 9.64 18.79 4.68
N MET A 51 8.35 19.10 4.53
CA MET A 51 7.35 18.08 4.16
C MET A 51 7.25 17.91 2.66
N GLU A 52 7.24 19.02 1.91
CA GLU A 52 7.17 19.02 0.43
C GLU A 52 8.58 19.04 -0.20
N GLY A 53 8.74 18.35 -1.34
CA GLY A 53 9.95 18.38 -2.18
C GLY A 53 10.70 17.05 -2.30
N GLU A 54 11.70 17.01 -3.20
CA GLU A 54 12.44 15.79 -3.64
C GLU A 54 13.37 15.18 -2.57
N LEU A 55 13.54 15.86 -1.44
CA LEU A 55 14.22 15.35 -0.25
C LEU A 55 13.31 15.49 0.98
N GLY A 56 12.02 15.71 0.73
CA GLY A 56 11.02 15.92 1.75
C GLY A 56 10.89 14.71 2.66
N ILE A 57 10.34 14.97 3.84
CA ILE A 57 10.02 13.94 4.83
C ILE A 57 9.04 12.92 4.22
N VAL A 58 8.14 13.34 3.33
CA VAL A 58 7.11 12.46 2.75
C VAL A 58 7.72 11.40 1.83
N GLU A 59 8.62 11.78 0.92
CA GLU A 59 9.29 10.83 0.00
C GLU A 59 10.13 9.80 0.78
N ASN A 60 10.95 10.28 1.72
CA ASN A 60 11.72 9.39 2.60
C ASN A 60 10.79 8.49 3.45
N ALA A 61 9.65 9.01 3.89
CA ALA A 61 8.66 8.21 4.62
C ALA A 61 8.02 7.13 3.74
N THR A 62 7.79 7.41 2.45
CA THR A 62 7.35 6.39 1.47
C THR A 62 8.36 5.25 1.38
N VAL A 63 9.65 5.57 1.26
CA VAL A 63 10.74 4.58 1.23
C VAL A 63 10.78 3.77 2.54
N LEU A 64 10.63 4.43 3.69
CA LEU A 64 10.56 3.78 5.01
C LEU A 64 9.35 2.85 5.19
N LEU A 65 8.25 3.08 4.47
CA LEU A 65 7.10 2.17 4.44
C LEU A 65 7.31 1.00 3.47
N LEU A 66 7.94 1.26 2.32
CA LEU A 66 8.18 0.25 1.29
C LEU A 66 9.27 -0.75 1.67
N LEU A 67 10.28 -0.33 2.44
CA LEU A 67 11.32 -1.23 2.94
C LEU A 67 10.75 -2.41 3.76
N PRO A 68 9.97 -2.21 4.84
CA PRO A 68 9.35 -3.32 5.54
C PRO A 68 8.34 -4.08 4.67
N ALA A 69 7.63 -3.42 3.75
CA ALA A 69 6.75 -4.11 2.80
C ALA A 69 7.52 -5.13 1.94
N PHE A 70 8.66 -4.71 1.38
CA PHE A 70 9.58 -5.56 0.64
C PHE A 70 10.12 -6.72 1.49
N LEU A 71 10.53 -6.45 2.74
CA LEU A 71 11.03 -7.49 3.65
C LEU A 71 9.95 -8.52 4.00
N PHE A 72 8.70 -8.10 4.20
CA PHE A 72 7.58 -9.01 4.42
C PHE A 72 7.26 -9.82 3.16
N ALA A 73 7.29 -9.21 1.98
CA ALA A 73 7.08 -9.89 0.70
C ALA A 73 8.17 -10.96 0.46
N LEU A 74 9.44 -10.61 0.68
CA LEU A 74 10.58 -11.54 0.57
C LEU A 74 10.46 -12.69 1.59
N SER A 75 10.12 -12.37 2.84
CA SER A 75 9.92 -13.38 3.89
C SER A 75 8.76 -14.32 3.56
N ALA A 76 7.65 -13.77 3.05
CA ALA A 76 6.50 -14.55 2.58
C ALA A 76 6.89 -15.46 1.41
N PHE A 77 7.69 -14.95 0.46
CA PHE A 77 8.16 -15.73 -0.69
C PHE A 77 8.98 -16.93 -0.24
N ILE A 78 10.00 -16.69 0.60
CA ILE A 78 10.89 -17.74 1.14
C ILE A 78 10.08 -18.83 1.84
N MET A 79 9.07 -18.40 2.63
CA MET A 79 8.22 -19.29 3.40
C MET A 79 7.23 -20.07 2.54
N ALA A 80 6.64 -19.44 1.53
CA ALA A 80 5.67 -20.04 0.62
C ALA A 80 6.27 -21.12 -0.28
N ARG A 81 7.61 -21.20 -0.41
CA ARG A 81 8.27 -22.25 -1.21
C ARG A 81 7.92 -23.66 -0.74
N SER A 82 7.68 -23.87 0.55
CA SER A 82 7.29 -25.18 1.08
C SER A 82 5.81 -25.51 0.83
N LEU A 83 5.00 -24.56 0.38
CA LEU A 83 3.57 -24.76 0.13
C LEU A 83 3.28 -25.33 -1.28
N ASN A 84 4.31 -25.45 -2.13
CA ASN A 84 4.22 -26.00 -3.50
C ASN A 84 3.09 -25.40 -4.36
N ASN A 85 2.76 -24.12 -4.16
CA ASN A 85 1.77 -23.40 -4.95
C ASN A 85 2.47 -22.38 -5.89
N PRO A 86 2.66 -22.69 -7.18
CA PRO A 86 3.39 -21.83 -8.11
C PRO A 86 2.67 -20.50 -8.38
N LEU A 87 1.33 -20.46 -8.34
CA LEU A 87 0.57 -19.22 -8.53
C LEU A 87 0.77 -18.26 -7.35
N LEU A 88 0.75 -18.78 -6.12
CA LEU A 88 1.08 -18.01 -4.92
C LEU A 88 2.52 -17.49 -5.00
N LEU A 89 3.47 -18.34 -5.36
CA LEU A 89 4.88 -17.94 -5.49
C LEU A 89 5.08 -16.86 -6.54
N GLY A 90 4.49 -17.02 -7.73
CA GLY A 90 4.54 -16.01 -8.79
C GLY A 90 3.93 -14.69 -8.36
N TRP A 91 2.80 -14.73 -7.65
CA TRP A 91 2.14 -13.53 -7.14
C TRP A 91 2.95 -12.81 -6.05
N ILE A 92 3.52 -13.54 -5.08
CA ILE A 92 4.41 -12.93 -4.09
C ILE A 92 5.65 -12.37 -4.76
N LEU A 93 6.27 -13.11 -5.70
CA LEU A 93 7.45 -12.64 -6.43
C LEU A 93 7.18 -11.34 -7.18
N LEU A 94 6.04 -11.24 -7.87
CA LEU A 94 5.61 -10.01 -8.54
C LEU A 94 5.52 -8.84 -7.56
N ASN A 95 4.90 -9.04 -6.39
CA ASN A 95 4.79 -8.00 -5.37
C ASN A 95 6.15 -7.65 -4.75
N THR A 96 7.03 -8.61 -4.54
CA THR A 96 8.40 -8.37 -4.04
C THR A 96 9.19 -7.50 -5.01
N ILE A 97 9.16 -7.83 -6.31
CA ILE A 97 9.82 -7.03 -7.36
C ILE A 97 9.18 -5.64 -7.42
N GLY A 98 7.84 -5.56 -7.37
CA GLY A 98 7.11 -4.29 -7.38
C GLY A 98 7.48 -3.39 -6.19
N CYS A 99 7.56 -3.94 -4.97
CA CYS A 99 7.97 -3.18 -3.79
C CYS A 99 9.43 -2.71 -3.89
N PHE A 100 10.34 -3.57 -4.37
CA PHE A 100 11.74 -3.21 -4.56
C PHE A 100 11.90 -2.11 -5.61
N TYR A 101 11.22 -2.24 -6.75
CA TYR A 101 11.22 -1.23 -7.80
C TYR A 101 10.66 0.09 -7.30
N PHE A 102 9.47 0.07 -6.67
CA PHE A 102 8.85 1.29 -6.16
C PHE A 102 9.74 1.98 -5.11
N MET A 103 10.30 1.23 -4.17
CA MET A 103 11.23 1.76 -3.17
C MET A 103 12.48 2.35 -3.81
N GLY A 104 13.03 1.68 -4.84
CA GLY A 104 14.19 2.14 -5.57
C GLY A 104 13.91 3.44 -6.31
N GLU A 105 12.82 3.53 -7.06
CA GLU A 105 12.43 4.74 -7.77
C GLU A 105 12.28 5.93 -6.82
N GLU A 106 11.55 5.77 -5.71
CA GLU A 106 11.35 6.83 -4.70
C GLU A 106 12.66 7.29 -4.02
N ALA A 107 13.65 6.40 -3.89
CA ALA A 107 14.94 6.75 -3.29
C ALA A 107 15.99 7.22 -4.31
N SER A 108 15.61 7.38 -5.58
CA SER A 108 16.55 7.54 -6.69
C SER A 108 17.63 6.46 -6.70
N TRP A 109 17.24 5.23 -6.38
CA TRP A 109 18.08 4.05 -6.20
C TRP A 109 19.18 4.21 -5.13
N GLY A 110 18.99 5.16 -4.22
CA GLY A 110 19.90 5.52 -3.13
C GLY A 110 20.68 6.82 -3.37
N GLN A 111 20.55 7.45 -4.54
CA GLN A 111 21.32 8.65 -4.89
C GLN A 111 21.07 9.79 -3.90
N HIS A 112 19.83 9.95 -3.43
CA HIS A 112 19.46 10.97 -2.47
C HIS A 112 20.21 10.85 -1.13
N TRP A 113 20.69 9.65 -0.78
CA TRP A 113 21.41 9.41 0.47
C TRP A 113 22.93 9.40 0.32
N PHE A 114 23.43 8.90 -0.81
CA PHE A 114 24.86 8.71 -1.05
C PHE A 114 25.49 9.73 -2.01
N GLY A 115 24.67 10.53 -2.70
CA GLY A 115 25.08 11.73 -3.42
C GLY A 115 25.94 11.50 -4.66
N TRP A 116 25.81 10.37 -5.35
CA TRP A 116 26.53 10.16 -6.61
C TRP A 116 25.95 11.00 -7.76
N SER A 117 26.80 11.30 -8.74
CA SER A 117 26.41 11.95 -10.00
C SER A 117 25.54 11.04 -10.86
N ASN A 118 24.56 11.62 -11.53
CA ASN A 118 23.84 10.94 -12.60
C ASN A 118 24.78 10.77 -13.81
N GLU A 119 24.96 9.53 -14.26
CA GLU A 119 25.89 9.20 -15.35
C GLU A 119 25.22 8.21 -16.33
N GLY A 120 25.87 7.99 -17.47
CA GLY A 120 25.41 7.02 -18.48
C GLY A 120 24.01 7.33 -18.99
N ILE A 121 23.09 6.37 -18.89
CA ILE A 121 21.70 6.53 -19.36
C ILE A 121 20.91 7.63 -18.62
N PHE A 122 21.39 8.08 -17.46
CA PHE A 122 20.78 9.15 -16.66
C PHE A 122 21.51 10.49 -16.78
N ALA A 123 22.54 10.62 -17.62
CA ALA A 123 23.33 11.85 -17.74
C ALA A 123 22.47 13.08 -18.09
N ASP A 124 21.47 12.90 -18.97
CA ASP A 124 20.54 13.95 -19.41
C ASP A 124 19.22 13.97 -18.61
N HIS A 125 19.19 13.36 -17.40
CA HIS A 125 17.99 13.34 -16.57
C HIS A 125 17.53 14.78 -16.24
N PRO A 126 16.24 15.16 -16.45
CA PRO A 126 15.77 16.54 -16.28
C PRO A 126 16.01 17.13 -14.89
N ARG A 127 16.12 16.26 -13.88
CA ARG A 127 16.31 16.60 -12.47
C ARG A 127 17.66 16.13 -11.90
N GLY A 128 18.53 15.56 -12.74
CA GLY A 128 19.83 15.04 -12.29
C GLY A 128 19.74 13.78 -11.42
N GLU A 129 18.68 12.99 -11.57
CA GLU A 129 18.40 11.83 -10.71
C GLU A 129 18.67 10.50 -11.43
N THR A 130 18.85 9.42 -10.66
CA THR A 130 19.04 8.05 -11.17
C THR A 130 17.78 7.19 -11.06
N ASN A 131 16.58 7.79 -11.14
CA ASN A 131 15.31 7.08 -11.25
C ASN A 131 14.70 7.26 -12.66
N ILE A 132 13.66 6.48 -12.95
CA ILE A 132 12.92 6.54 -14.21
C ILE A 132 11.60 7.30 -14.02
N HIS A 133 10.96 7.22 -12.86
CA HIS A 133 9.65 7.83 -12.61
C HIS A 133 9.65 9.37 -12.71
N ASN A 134 10.80 10.06 -12.55
CA ASN A 134 10.94 11.50 -12.75
C ASN A 134 11.47 11.90 -14.14
N THR A 135 11.70 10.94 -15.05
CA THR A 135 12.20 11.25 -16.41
C THR A 135 11.14 11.88 -17.31
N ASN A 136 9.89 11.44 -17.23
CA ASN A 136 8.79 11.96 -18.03
C ASN A 136 7.42 11.60 -17.45
N HIS A 137 6.39 12.28 -17.96
CA HIS A 137 5.00 12.13 -17.53
C HIS A 137 4.44 10.70 -17.68
N TRP A 138 4.96 9.90 -18.60
CA TRP A 138 4.49 8.52 -18.77
C TRP A 138 4.94 7.63 -17.61
N PHE A 139 6.24 7.68 -17.28
CA PHE A 139 6.80 6.92 -16.16
C PHE A 139 6.37 7.45 -14.79
N ASP A 140 6.07 8.75 -14.69
CA ASP A 140 5.43 9.31 -13.49
C ASP A 140 4.02 8.73 -13.30
N GLN A 141 3.18 8.73 -14.34
CA GLN A 141 1.75 8.46 -14.13
C GLN A 141 1.33 7.00 -14.24
N LYS A 142 1.86 6.24 -15.21
CA LYS A 142 1.32 4.90 -15.51
C LYS A 142 1.51 3.90 -14.36
N PRO A 143 2.68 3.84 -13.70
CA PRO A 143 2.84 3.01 -12.50
C PRO A 143 1.83 3.40 -11.41
N LYS A 144 1.65 4.70 -11.16
CA LYS A 144 0.69 5.20 -10.16
C LYS A 144 -0.76 4.82 -10.48
N VAL A 145 -1.15 4.87 -11.75
CA VAL A 145 -2.50 4.47 -12.18
C VAL A 145 -2.72 2.97 -12.00
N LEU A 146 -1.72 2.13 -12.29
CA LEU A 146 -1.81 0.69 -12.03
C LEU A 146 -2.01 0.39 -10.54
N VAL A 147 -1.21 1.01 -9.68
CA VAL A 147 -1.32 0.85 -8.22
C VAL A 147 -2.62 1.44 -7.69
N GLU A 148 -3.11 2.54 -8.25
CA GLU A 148 -4.42 3.12 -7.94
C GLU A 148 -5.54 2.11 -8.22
N PHE A 149 -5.58 1.52 -9.41
CA PHE A 149 -6.60 0.53 -9.76
C PHE A 149 -6.55 -0.68 -8.84
N TRP A 150 -5.36 -1.16 -8.51
CA TRP A 150 -5.18 -2.25 -7.55
C TRP A 150 -5.71 -1.89 -6.16
N THR A 151 -5.37 -0.69 -5.67
CA THR A 151 -5.80 -0.16 -4.37
C THR A 151 -7.31 -0.01 -4.30
N MET A 152 -7.93 0.53 -5.36
CA MET A 152 -9.39 0.69 -5.46
C MET A 152 -10.10 -0.65 -5.51
N ILE A 153 -9.68 -1.56 -6.41
CA ILE A 153 -10.35 -2.84 -6.60
C ILE A 153 -10.15 -3.73 -5.38
N GLY A 154 -8.90 -3.93 -4.96
CA GLY A 154 -8.55 -4.86 -3.88
C GLY A 154 -8.84 -4.31 -2.48
N GLY A 155 -8.67 -3.01 -2.26
CA GLY A 155 -8.89 -2.37 -0.96
C GLY A 155 -10.33 -1.98 -0.67
N ILE A 156 -11.15 -1.76 -1.70
CA ILE A 156 -12.53 -1.25 -1.54
C ILE A 156 -13.55 -2.15 -2.23
N ILE A 157 -13.46 -2.29 -3.56
CA ILE A 157 -14.54 -2.94 -4.34
C ILE A 157 -14.71 -4.41 -3.93
N VAL A 158 -13.63 -5.18 -3.86
CA VAL A 158 -13.69 -6.60 -3.51
C VAL A 158 -14.15 -6.81 -2.06
N PRO A 159 -13.57 -6.15 -1.03
CA PRO A 159 -14.08 -6.24 0.33
C PRO A 159 -15.55 -5.85 0.45
N ALA A 160 -15.98 -4.77 -0.20
CA ALA A 160 -17.38 -4.33 -0.19
C ALA A 160 -18.31 -5.35 -0.87
N TRP A 161 -17.91 -5.90 -2.01
CA TRP A 161 -18.69 -6.93 -2.71
C TRP A 161 -18.83 -8.21 -1.88
N LEU A 162 -17.74 -8.68 -1.26
CA LEU A 162 -17.75 -9.83 -0.35
C LEU A 162 -18.69 -9.58 0.83
N TRP A 163 -18.63 -8.39 1.43
CA TRP A 163 -19.51 -7.99 2.52
C TRP A 163 -20.98 -7.97 2.11
N ILE A 164 -21.34 -7.30 1.01
CA ILE A 164 -22.72 -7.23 0.49
C ILE A 164 -23.27 -8.62 0.18
N LYS A 165 -22.45 -9.51 -0.39
CA LYS A 165 -22.87 -10.88 -0.72
C LYS A 165 -22.79 -11.85 0.46
N SER A 166 -22.39 -11.37 1.65
CA SER A 166 -22.11 -12.24 2.82
C SER A 166 -21.18 -13.41 2.48
N ARG A 167 -20.26 -13.19 1.54
CA ARG A 167 -19.29 -14.17 1.07
C ARG A 167 -17.98 -14.00 1.83
N LYS A 168 -17.29 -15.10 2.09
CA LYS A 168 -15.94 -15.10 2.63
C LYS A 168 -15.01 -15.72 1.60
N LEU A 169 -13.81 -15.15 1.44
CA LEU A 169 -12.75 -15.85 0.73
C LEU A 169 -12.36 -17.06 1.59
N THR A 170 -12.55 -18.25 1.05
CA THR A 170 -12.20 -19.48 1.74
C THR A 170 -10.68 -19.55 1.89
N ALA A 171 -10.21 -19.64 3.13
CA ALA A 171 -8.80 -19.88 3.43
C ALA A 171 -8.46 -21.30 2.96
N SER A 172 -7.85 -21.38 1.78
CA SER A 172 -7.42 -22.64 1.17
C SER A 172 -6.15 -22.38 0.38
N SER A 173 -5.17 -23.27 0.54
CA SER A 173 -3.94 -23.27 -0.26
C SER A 173 -4.20 -23.29 -1.76
N SER A 174 -5.28 -23.95 -2.21
CA SER A 174 -5.66 -24.04 -3.62
C SER A 174 -6.43 -22.82 -4.14
N ASN A 175 -6.99 -21.98 -3.26
CA ASN A 175 -7.77 -20.83 -3.67
C ASN A 175 -6.87 -19.62 -3.93
N ILE A 176 -6.52 -19.37 -5.19
CA ILE A 176 -5.66 -18.24 -5.57
C ILE A 176 -6.23 -16.89 -5.16
N TRP A 177 -7.56 -16.73 -5.15
CA TRP A 177 -8.22 -15.48 -4.77
C TRP A 177 -8.06 -15.14 -3.30
N TYR A 178 -7.92 -16.15 -2.44
CA TYR A 178 -7.57 -15.93 -1.04
C TYR A 178 -6.21 -15.24 -0.92
N TRP A 179 -5.23 -15.61 -1.75
CA TRP A 179 -3.89 -15.04 -1.71
C TRP A 179 -3.77 -13.68 -2.39
N ILE A 180 -4.43 -13.53 -3.55
CA ILE A 180 -4.36 -12.33 -4.37
C ILE A 180 -5.04 -11.15 -3.71
N TRP A 181 -6.23 -11.34 -3.16
CA TRP A 181 -7.00 -10.20 -2.69
C TRP A 181 -6.45 -9.63 -1.38
N PRO A 182 -6.30 -8.29 -1.29
CA PRO A 182 -6.14 -7.61 -0.01
C PRO A 182 -7.33 -7.92 0.89
N THR A 183 -7.08 -7.99 2.20
CA THR A 183 -8.14 -8.19 3.19
C THR A 183 -8.73 -6.83 3.59
N TYR A 184 -9.78 -6.85 4.42
CA TYR A 184 -10.44 -5.62 4.90
C TYR A 184 -9.50 -4.66 5.65
N VAL A 185 -8.35 -5.14 6.12
CA VAL A 185 -7.35 -4.30 6.81
C VAL A 185 -6.75 -3.23 5.89
N CYS A 186 -6.78 -3.43 4.57
CA CYS A 186 -6.33 -2.43 3.60
C CYS A 186 -7.38 -1.33 3.33
N PHE A 187 -8.62 -1.49 3.80
CA PHE A 187 -9.73 -0.59 3.48
C PHE A 187 -9.49 0.86 3.93
N PRO A 188 -9.06 1.16 5.18
CA PRO A 188 -8.88 2.55 5.62
C PRO A 188 -7.85 3.30 4.76
N THR A 189 -6.71 2.67 4.51
CA THR A 189 -5.65 3.22 3.65
C THR A 189 -6.13 3.43 2.22
N ALA A 190 -6.87 2.48 1.64
CA ALA A 190 -7.39 2.59 0.30
C ALA A 190 -8.39 3.76 0.16
N VAL A 191 -9.28 3.94 1.13
CA VAL A 191 -10.24 5.06 1.15
C VAL A 191 -9.50 6.40 1.22
N ILE A 192 -8.55 6.55 2.13
CA ILE A 192 -7.78 7.80 2.26
C ILE A 192 -6.98 8.09 0.98
N CYS A 193 -6.34 7.07 0.42
CA CYS A 193 -5.62 7.20 -0.85
C CYS A 193 -6.50 7.74 -1.98
N LEU A 194 -7.73 7.23 -2.12
CA LEU A 194 -8.67 7.72 -3.14
C LEU A 194 -9.20 9.12 -2.82
N ILE A 195 -9.42 9.46 -1.55
CA ILE A 195 -9.82 10.82 -1.17
C ILE A 195 -8.73 11.82 -1.56
N VAL A 196 -7.49 11.60 -1.11
CA VAL A 196 -6.31 12.43 -1.42
C VAL A 196 -6.19 12.67 -2.93
N LYS A 197 -6.32 11.60 -3.72
CA LYS A 197 -6.22 11.69 -5.17
C LYS A 197 -7.35 12.48 -5.83
N ASN A 198 -8.59 12.23 -5.41
CA ASN A 198 -9.75 12.86 -6.04
C ASN A 198 -9.85 14.35 -5.68
N ILE A 199 -9.31 14.77 -4.53
CA ILE A 199 -9.15 16.20 -4.21
C ILE A 199 -8.26 16.87 -5.26
N GLU A 200 -7.09 16.30 -5.58
CA GLU A 200 -6.19 16.87 -6.60
C GLU A 200 -6.82 16.90 -7.99
N ARG A 201 -7.43 15.79 -8.42
CA ARG A 201 -8.12 15.72 -9.72
C ARG A 201 -9.26 16.74 -9.82
N GLY A 202 -10.02 16.90 -8.74
CA GLY A 202 -11.07 17.93 -8.66
C GLY A 202 -10.49 19.33 -8.78
N ARG A 203 -9.42 19.63 -8.03
CA ARG A 203 -8.68 20.90 -8.11
C ARG A 203 -8.27 21.23 -9.54
N GLN A 204 -7.63 20.29 -10.22
CA GLN A 204 -7.15 20.45 -11.60
C GLN A 204 -8.30 20.58 -12.61
N SER A 205 -9.35 19.75 -12.48
CA SER A 205 -10.47 19.72 -13.43
C SER A 205 -11.36 20.96 -13.37
N PHE A 206 -11.50 21.56 -12.18
CA PHE A 206 -12.30 22.76 -11.97
C PHE A 206 -11.46 24.05 -11.94
N HIS A 207 -10.15 23.97 -12.21
CA HIS A 207 -9.21 25.10 -12.12
C HIS A 207 -9.34 25.86 -10.80
N LEU A 208 -9.49 25.13 -9.69
CA LEU A 208 -9.65 25.71 -8.36
C LEU A 208 -8.27 25.97 -7.76
N ASP A 209 -7.94 27.23 -7.52
CA ASP A 209 -6.79 27.56 -6.70
C ASP A 209 -7.23 27.65 -5.24
N PHE A 210 -6.79 26.68 -4.43
CA PHE A 210 -6.99 26.75 -2.99
C PHE A 210 -5.95 27.69 -2.38
N ALA A 211 -6.41 28.61 -1.53
CA ALA A 211 -5.50 29.42 -0.73
C ALA A 211 -4.88 28.57 0.40
N PRO A 212 -3.68 28.93 0.88
CA PRO A 212 -3.14 28.37 2.11
C PRO A 212 -4.18 28.42 3.23
N PRO A 213 -4.37 27.33 4.00
CA PRO A 213 -3.51 26.14 4.10
C PRO A 213 -3.90 24.95 3.18
N PHE A 214 -4.87 25.11 2.28
CA PHE A 214 -5.47 23.99 1.52
C PHE A 214 -4.80 23.71 0.16
N ASP A 215 -3.72 24.41 -0.17
CA ASP A 215 -2.92 24.35 -1.39
C ASP A 215 -1.92 23.17 -1.44
N ILE A 216 -2.19 22.09 -0.70
CA ILE A 216 -1.28 20.94 -0.54
C ILE A 216 -1.00 20.25 -1.88
N ARG A 217 0.26 19.92 -2.15
CA ARG A 217 0.62 19.06 -3.29
C ARG A 217 0.31 17.60 -2.99
N PHE A 218 -0.87 17.13 -3.39
CA PHE A 218 -1.37 15.80 -3.04
C PHE A 218 -0.71 14.61 -3.76
N SER A 219 0.22 14.83 -4.71
CA SER A 219 0.92 13.75 -5.40
C SER A 219 1.84 12.95 -4.48
N GLU A 220 2.60 13.62 -3.61
CA GLU A 220 3.53 12.96 -2.67
C GLU A 220 2.77 12.19 -1.57
N PRO A 221 1.72 12.76 -0.92
CA PRO A 221 0.85 11.99 -0.02
C PRO A 221 0.22 10.76 -0.69
N GLN A 222 -0.09 10.82 -1.99
CA GLN A 222 -0.66 9.68 -2.70
C GLN A 222 0.32 8.50 -2.75
N GLU A 223 1.58 8.73 -3.09
CA GLU A 223 2.64 7.71 -3.10
C GLU A 223 2.89 7.15 -1.70
N TYR A 224 2.90 8.02 -0.68
CA TYR A 224 2.97 7.60 0.72
C TYR A 224 1.85 6.61 1.08
N TYR A 225 0.61 6.92 0.71
CA TYR A 225 -0.53 6.03 0.97
C TYR A 225 -0.49 4.74 0.15
N PHE A 226 0.11 4.76 -1.05
CA PHE A 226 0.41 3.52 -1.78
C PHE A 226 1.45 2.67 -1.04
N GLY A 227 2.53 3.28 -0.55
CA GLY A 227 3.54 2.59 0.27
C GLY A 227 2.91 1.96 1.53
N LEU A 228 2.05 2.70 2.22
CA LEU A 228 1.31 2.20 3.39
C LEU A 228 0.36 1.05 3.02
N PHE A 229 -0.30 1.12 1.87
CA PHE A 229 -1.16 0.06 1.38
C PHE A 229 -0.37 -1.23 1.13
N PHE A 230 0.79 -1.12 0.46
CA PHE A 230 1.69 -2.25 0.23
C PHE A 230 2.22 -2.84 1.53
N LEU A 231 2.61 -2.01 2.51
CA LEU A 231 3.04 -2.47 3.82
C LEU A 231 1.97 -3.33 4.50
N ILE A 232 0.76 -2.79 4.63
CA ILE A 232 -0.36 -3.47 5.28
C ILE A 232 -0.72 -4.76 4.54
N TYR A 233 -0.73 -4.70 3.21
CA TYR A 233 -1.06 -5.83 2.36
C TYR A 233 -0.01 -6.95 2.45
N MET A 234 1.28 -6.63 2.32
CA MET A 234 2.37 -7.61 2.40
C MET A 234 2.51 -8.20 3.79
N LEU A 235 2.28 -7.42 4.84
CA LEU A 235 2.21 -7.94 6.21
C LEU A 235 1.04 -8.91 6.38
N SER A 236 -0.15 -8.57 5.88
CA SER A 236 -1.32 -9.46 5.91
C SER A 236 -1.05 -10.74 5.12
N LEU A 237 -0.43 -10.66 3.94
CA LEU A 237 -0.05 -11.82 3.14
C LEU A 237 0.97 -12.71 3.85
N PHE A 238 2.03 -12.12 4.41
CA PHE A 238 3.03 -12.83 5.21
C PHE A 238 2.41 -13.60 6.38
N LEU A 239 1.50 -12.97 7.13
CA LEU A 239 0.83 -13.60 8.27
C LEU A 239 -0.05 -14.78 7.84
N ARG A 240 -0.75 -14.66 6.69
CA ARG A 240 -1.54 -15.75 6.11
C ARG A 240 -0.67 -16.92 5.64
N VAL A 241 0.45 -16.63 4.96
CA VAL A 241 1.42 -17.67 4.52
C VAL A 241 2.01 -18.40 5.72
N ARG A 242 2.36 -17.66 6.78
CA ARG A 242 2.88 -18.24 8.03
C ARG A 242 1.89 -19.17 8.71
N GLN A 243 0.63 -18.78 8.76
CA GLN A 243 -0.42 -19.60 9.34
C GLN A 243 -0.67 -20.88 8.53
N GLU A 244 -0.71 -20.78 7.20
CA GLU A 244 -0.87 -21.94 6.32
C GLU A 244 0.26 -22.95 6.52
N LYS A 245 1.51 -22.47 6.56
CA LYS A 245 2.68 -23.33 6.82
C LYS A 245 2.61 -24.03 8.18
N GLN A 246 2.17 -23.32 9.22
CA GLN A 246 1.98 -23.91 10.56
C GLN A 246 0.87 -24.96 10.58
N SER A 247 -0.18 -24.75 9.77
CA SER A 247 -1.30 -25.70 9.67
C SER A 247 -0.86 -26.99 8.98
N GLN A 248 -0.01 -26.90 7.95
CA GLN A 248 0.56 -28.08 7.27
C GLN A 248 1.60 -28.85 8.10
N SER A 249 2.31 -28.20 9.03
CA SER A 249 3.27 -28.88 9.90
C SER A 249 2.65 -29.62 11.09
N ASN A 250 1.39 -29.35 11.40
CA ASN A 250 0.65 -29.96 12.51
C ASN A 250 -0.22 -31.15 12.07
N ILE A 251 -0.16 -31.51 10.78
CA ILE A 251 -0.83 -32.67 10.16
C ILE A 251 0.24 -33.71 9.86
#